data_AF-A0A6H2DSS7-F1
#
_entry.id   AF-A0A6H2DSS7-F1
#
_cell.length_a   1.000
_cell.length_b   1.000
_cell.length_c   1.000
_cell.angle_alpha   90.00
_cell.angle_beta   90.00
_cell.angle_gamma   90.00
#
_symmetry.space_group_name_H-M   'P 1'
#
loop_
_entity.id
_entity.type
_entity.pdbx_description
1 polymer ?
#
loop_
_entity_poly.entity_id
_entity_poly.type
_entity_poly.pdbx_seq_one_letter_code
_entity_poly.pdbx_strand_id
1 'polypeptide(L)' 'MIYRTNALRAGAAPHKQRRTAMLADGSACAVPVVCPHQGLPLDCEPDGDGVMTCPWHGYRFDARTGACLSGQIKGWRALG' A
#
# COMPACT_ATOMS: atom_id res chain seq x y z
N MET A 1 -19.58 3.67 0.60
CA MET A 1 -19.65 2.41 1.40
C MET A 1 -19.26 1.14 0.62
N ILE A 2 -19.11 1.16 -0.71
CA ILE A 2 -18.82 -0.03 -1.54
C ILE A 2 -17.59 -0.81 -1.05
N TYR A 3 -16.50 -0.10 -0.68
CA TYR A 3 -15.28 -0.74 -0.18
C TYR A 3 -15.47 -1.52 1.13
N ARG A 4 -16.36 -1.05 2.02
CA ARG A 4 -16.67 -1.76 3.27
C ARG A 4 -17.41 -3.06 2.99
N THR A 5 -18.41 -3.02 2.10
CA THR A 5 -19.16 -4.23 1.70
C THR A 5 -18.24 -5.22 0.97
N ASN A 6 -17.36 -4.74 0.10
CA ASN A 6 -16.39 -5.59 -0.59
C ASN A 6 -15.39 -6.23 0.37
N ALA A 7 -14.88 -5.47 1.34
CA ALA A 7 -13.99 -5.99 2.38
C ALA A 7 -14.68 -7.06 3.24
N LEU A 8 -15.94 -6.86 3.62
CA LEU A 8 -16.71 -7.87 4.36
C LEU A 8 -16.89 -9.17 3.57
N ARG A 9 -17.09 -9.08 2.25
CA ARG A 9 -17.21 -10.26 1.37
C ARG A 9 -15.87 -10.96 1.13
N ALA A 10 -14.80 -10.20 0.93
CA ALA A 10 -13.47 -10.73 0.64
C ALA A 10 -12.74 -11.23 1.90
N GLY A 11 -13.18 -10.81 3.09
CA GLY A 11 -12.53 -11.13 4.36
C GLY A 11 -11.08 -10.61 4.40
N ALA A 12 -10.18 -11.39 4.99
CA ALA A 12 -8.78 -11.01 5.15
C ALA A 12 -7.91 -11.17 3.89
N ALA A 13 -8.45 -11.72 2.79
CA ALA A 13 -7.65 -12.04 1.60
C ALA A 13 -6.90 -10.83 0.99
N PRO A 14 -7.52 -9.64 0.83
CA PRO A 14 -6.83 -8.48 0.24
C PRO A 14 -5.61 -8.02 1.03
N HIS A 15 -5.59 -8.24 2.35
CA HIS A 15 -4.46 -7.87 3.21
C HIS A 15 -3.19 -8.68 2.93
N LYS A 16 -3.31 -9.82 2.23
CA LYS A 16 -2.18 -10.66 1.81
C LYS A 16 -1.79 -10.45 0.34
N GLN A 17 -2.62 -9.77 -0.44
CA GLN A 17 -2.38 -9.54 -1.85
C GLN A 17 -1.38 -8.42 -2.07
N ARG A 18 -0.57 -8.58 -3.11
CA ARG A 18 0.39 -7.58 -3.56
C ARG A 18 0.25 -7.35 -5.06
N ARG A 19 0.59 -6.13 -5.48
CA ARG A 19 0.73 -5.74 -6.88
C ARG A 19 2.15 -5.27 -7.13
N THR A 20 2.56 -5.26 -8.38
CA THR A 20 3.80 -4.61 -8.80
C THR A 20 3.59 -3.11 -8.88
N ALA A 21 4.53 -2.34 -8.34
CA ALA A 21 4.66 -0.90 -8.53
C ALA A 21 6.00 -0.60 -9.21
N MET A 22 6.00 0.40 -10.09
CA MET A 22 7.21 0.86 -10.77
C MET A 22 7.80 2.07 -10.04
N LEU A 23 9.11 2.06 -9.84
CA LEU A 23 9.86 3.16 -9.26
C LEU A 23 10.44 4.04 -10.37
N ALA A 24 10.78 5.28 -10.02
CA ALA A 24 11.29 6.27 -10.98
C ALA A 24 12.63 5.87 -11.64
N ASP A 25 13.40 4.99 -10.99
CA ASP A 25 14.64 4.41 -11.54
C ASP A 25 14.39 3.24 -12.50
N GLY A 26 13.13 2.91 -12.78
CA GLY A 26 12.74 1.78 -13.62
C GLY A 26 12.77 0.42 -12.92
N SER A 27 13.10 0.35 -11.63
CA SER A 27 12.99 -0.88 -10.85
C SER A 27 11.55 -1.13 -10.41
N ALA A 28 11.23 -2.40 -10.15
CA ALA A 28 9.89 -2.83 -9.73
C ALA A 28 9.93 -3.36 -8.30
N CYS A 29 8.85 -3.14 -7.54
CA CYS A 29 8.70 -3.70 -6.19
C CYS A 29 7.26 -4.21 -5.94
N ALA A 30 7.12 -5.15 -5.01
CA ALA A 30 5.83 -5.70 -4.61
C ALA A 30 5.22 -4.91 -3.44
N VAL A 31 4.07 -4.27 -3.68
CA VAL A 31 3.38 -3.42 -2.71
C VAL A 31 1.98 -3.98 -2.38
N PRO A 32 1.41 -3.72 -1.19
CA PRO A 32 0.05 -4.14 -0.85
C PRO A 32 -0.99 -3.53 -1.80
N VAL A 33 -2.08 -4.26 -2.05
CA VAL A 33 -3.25 -3.71 -2.76
C VAL A 33 -4.19 -2.91 -1.85
N VAL A 34 -4.02 -3.02 -0.54
CA VAL A 34 -4.78 -2.26 0.46
C VAL A 34 -3.85 -1.56 1.45
N CYS A 35 -4.23 -0.35 1.85
CA CYS A 35 -3.52 0.45 2.83
C CYS A 35 -3.51 -0.26 4.19
N PRO A 36 -2.34 -0.49 4.82
CA PRO A 36 -2.26 -1.17 6.11
C PRO A 36 -2.98 -0.44 7.27
N HIS A 37 -3.37 0.83 7.08
CA HIS A 37 -4.08 1.61 8.09
C HIS A 37 -5.52 1.10 8.29
N GLN A 38 -6.34 1.14 7.25
CA GLN A 38 -7.78 0.80 7.32
C GLN A 38 -8.25 -0.14 6.21
N GLY A 39 -7.33 -0.75 5.45
CA GLY A 39 -7.68 -1.76 4.46
C GLY A 39 -8.41 -1.22 3.22
N LEU A 40 -8.42 0.10 3.00
CA LEU A 40 -8.92 0.70 1.76
C LEU A 40 -7.90 0.54 0.62
N PRO A 41 -8.34 0.52 -0.65
CA PRO A 41 -7.43 0.29 -1.78
C PRO A 41 -6.23 1.24 -1.80
N LEU A 42 -5.04 0.69 -2.04
CA LEU A 42 -3.79 1.45 -2.19
C LEU A 42 -3.45 1.59 -3.68
N ASP A 43 -4.37 2.22 -4.41
CA ASP A 43 -4.32 2.36 -5.87
C ASP A 43 -3.57 3.65 -6.27
N CYS A 44 -2.35 3.82 -5.75
CA CYS A 44 -1.46 4.92 -6.09
C CYS A 44 -0.07 4.40 -6.46
N GLU A 45 0.62 5.06 -7.37
CA GLU A 45 2.03 4.76 -7.65
C GLU A 45 2.96 5.51 -6.68
N PRO A 46 4.18 4.99 -6.45
CA PRO A 46 5.24 5.72 -5.77
C PRO A 46 5.61 7.01 -6.51
N ASP A 47 5.94 8.07 -5.79
CA ASP A 47 6.50 9.30 -6.37
C ASP A 47 7.99 9.14 -6.74
N GLY A 48 8.63 10.24 -7.16
CA GLY A 48 10.04 10.26 -7.55
C GLY A 48 11.00 9.78 -6.46
N ASP A 49 10.61 9.89 -5.18
CA ASP A 49 11.38 9.45 -4.03
C ASP A 49 11.04 8.00 -3.61
N GLY A 50 10.15 7.34 -4.34
CA GLY A 50 9.67 6.00 -4.02
C GLY A 50 8.64 5.98 -2.88
N VAL A 51 7.97 7.09 -2.61
CA VAL A 51 6.96 7.19 -1.55
C VAL A 51 5.56 6.99 -2.11
N MET A 52 4.83 6.02 -1.57
CA MET A 52 3.42 5.84 -1.83
C MET A 52 2.58 6.67 -0.86
N THR A 53 1.71 7.53 -1.39
CA THR A 53 0.76 8.31 -0.58
C THR A 53 -0.64 7.77 -0.76
N CYS A 54 -1.21 7.20 0.30
CA CYS A 54 -2.56 6.64 0.30
C CYS A 54 -3.60 7.74 -0.02
N PRO A 55 -4.44 7.57 -1.06
CA PRO A 55 -5.36 8.62 -1.52
C PRO A 55 -6.52 8.89 -0.54
N TRP A 56 -6.73 8.01 0.43
CA TRP A 56 -7.85 8.11 1.38
C TRP A 56 -7.53 9.03 2.55
N HIS A 57 -6.40 8.79 3.21
CA HIS A 57 -6.06 9.44 4.49
C HIS A 57 -4.63 10.01 4.52
N GLY A 58 -3.94 10.04 3.39
CA GLY A 58 -2.61 10.64 3.27
C GLY A 58 -1.46 9.87 3.93
N TYR A 59 -1.68 8.63 4.39
CA TYR A 59 -0.59 7.82 4.93
C TYR A 59 0.49 7.60 3.88
N ARG A 60 1.74 7.85 4.29
CA ARG A 60 2.93 7.74 3.44
C ARG A 60 3.74 6.51 3.80
N PHE A 61 4.18 5.78 2.77
CA PHE A 61 4.97 4.58 2.90
C PHE A 61 6.13 4.58 1.91
N ASP A 62 7.28 4.11 2.35
CA ASP A 62 8.39 3.79 1.45
C ASP A 62 8.03 2.52 0.67
N ALA A 63 8.00 2.59 -0.66
CA ALA A 63 7.56 1.48 -1.50
C ALA A 63 8.51 0.27 -1.45
N ARG A 64 9.82 0.52 -1.27
CA ARG A 64 10.88 -0.50 -1.31
C ARG A 64 10.92 -1.34 -0.04
N THR A 65 10.76 -0.68 1.11
CA THR A 65 10.89 -1.29 2.44
C THR A 65 9.54 -1.61 3.06
N GLY A 66 8.51 -0.86 2.67
CA GLY A 66 7.19 -0.88 3.28
C GLY A 66 7.08 -0.08 4.58
N ALA A 67 8.12 0.64 4.98
CA ALA A 67 8.13 1.44 6.20
C ALA A 67 7.07 2.55 6.14
N CYS A 68 6.33 2.74 7.24
CA CYS A 68 5.41 3.86 7.38
C CYS A 68 6.18 5.14 7.73
N LEU A 69 6.13 6.13 6.84
CA LEU A 69 6.83 7.41 7.00
C LEU A 69 5.99 8.44 7.76
N SER A 70 4.70 8.14 7.97
CA SER A 70 3.77 8.99 8.73
C SER A 70 3.66 8.60 10.21
N GLY A 71 4.36 7.55 10.65
CA GLY A 71 4.61 7.26 12.08
C GLY A 71 3.42 6.73 12.91
N GLN A 72 2.27 6.44 12.31
CA GLN A 72 1.06 6.06 13.05
C GLN A 72 0.73 4.55 12.98
N ILE A 73 1.42 3.78 12.13
CA ILE A 73 1.32 2.31 12.02
C ILE A 73 2.66 1.72 11.54
N LYS A 74 2.82 0.38 11.53
CA LYS A 74 4.07 -0.29 11.11
C LYS A 74 4.34 -0.32 9.59
N GLY A 75 3.33 -0.25 8.73
CA GLY A 75 3.49 -0.45 7.28
C GLY A 75 3.44 -1.93 6.86
N TRP A 76 4.22 -2.34 5.86
CA TRP A 76 4.35 -3.74 5.41
C TRP A 76 5.80 -4.20 5.35
N ARG A 77 6.00 -5.51 5.16
CA ARG A 77 7.32 -6.06 4.80
C ARG A 77 7.44 -6.19 3.30
N ALA A 78 8.49 -5.62 2.73
CA ALA A 78 8.91 -5.91 1.37
C ALA A 78 9.12 -7.41 1.18
N LEU A 79 8.79 -7.91 -0.01
CA LEU A 79 9.25 -9.23 -0.45
C LEU A 79 10.67 -9.03 -0.97
N GLY A 80 11.61 -9.82 -0.47
CA GLY A 80 13.00 -9.83 -0.95
C GLY A 80 13.10 -10.38 -2.37
#